data_AF-A0A534WNQ7-F1
#
_entry.id   AF-A0A534WNQ7-F1
#
_cell.length_a   1.000
_cell.length_b   1.000
_cell.length_c   1.000
_cell.angle_alpha   90.00
_cell.angle_beta   90.00
_cell.angle_gamma   90.00
#
_symmetry.space_group_name_H-M   'P 1'
#
loop_
_entity.id
_entity.type
_entity.pdbx_description
1 polymer ?
#
loop_
_entity_poly.entity_id
_entity_poly.type
_entity_poly.pdbx_seq_one_letter_code
_entity_poly.pdbx_strand_id
1 'polypeptide(L)'
;MSRLLLTVFLLLPVTTRAADHTVLGSKLVVKNPGAPEQRKISVKAKEAGSDDAIVGDPVANGATLTIQINNGTSDTQTYNLPAGSWTGDATTGFMYKDPTGANGPVGVAEMKKQSGVFQIKVVVKGKLGTVSVVPPNPGFDSCVLLALTGGDSYSINFASGTVTNKAATLFKVSRPTQEGTCIAPNPNNLPLNHIVVVMQENRSADTYLAQLSSQGQPAYEAEPLTGNPDPTNPMNPPITPFHKTTYCEVADLNHSWNGTHAEVDGGAMDGFTAANANGADPTGSRAMGYYDQTDLPFYYGLYNTFATGDRYFSSALTQTFPNRLYLLAGTSFGHIRNDSFGLTSASIFNLLDQFSVTWRIYAAQAAYGTLFFKYVSDRSATHVFTTAQYYADLTAGTLPDVA
;
A
#
# COMPACT_ATOMS: atom_id res chain seq x y z
N MET A 1 6.87 53.58 -29.06
CA MET A 1 7.98 52.63 -29.29
C MET A 1 7.42 51.23 -29.16
N SER A 2 7.22 50.54 -30.30
CA SER A 2 6.68 49.19 -30.37
C SER A 2 7.76 48.20 -29.93
N ARG A 3 7.49 47.35 -28.93
CA ARG A 3 8.36 46.22 -28.58
C ARG A 3 7.64 44.93 -28.94
N LEU A 4 8.09 44.34 -30.04
CA LEU A 4 7.76 43.02 -30.55
C LEU A 4 8.26 41.98 -29.55
N LEU A 5 7.34 41.21 -28.96
CA LEU A 5 7.70 40.06 -28.12
C LEU A 5 7.97 38.87 -29.06
N LEU A 6 9.25 38.52 -29.22
CA LEU A 6 9.67 37.35 -30.00
C LEU A 6 9.54 36.11 -29.10
N THR A 7 8.43 35.38 -29.22
CA THR A 7 8.23 34.10 -28.52
C THR A 7 9.01 33.01 -29.25
N VAL A 8 10.20 32.69 -28.75
CA VAL A 8 10.98 31.53 -29.21
C VAL A 8 10.39 30.28 -28.57
N PHE A 9 9.67 29.47 -29.35
CA PHE A 9 9.33 28.11 -28.94
C PHE A 9 10.61 27.26 -28.99
N LEU A 10 11.23 27.07 -27.83
CA LEU A 10 12.23 26.03 -27.64
C LEU A 10 11.48 24.69 -27.66
N LEU A 11 11.47 24.01 -28.81
CA LEU A 11 11.10 22.60 -28.89
C LEU A 11 12.18 21.81 -28.15
N LEU A 12 11.94 21.56 -26.86
CA LEU A 12 12.70 20.56 -26.11
C LEU A 12 12.54 19.22 -26.85
N PRO A 13 13.62 18.45 -27.06
CA PRO A 13 13.49 17.10 -27.56
C PRO A 13 12.65 16.31 -26.56
N VAL A 14 11.42 15.96 -26.96
CA VAL A 14 10.63 14.97 -26.25
C VAL A 14 11.38 13.67 -26.41
N THR A 15 12.15 13.29 -25.39
CA THR A 15 12.57 11.91 -25.24
C THR A 15 11.28 11.11 -25.12
N THR A 16 10.89 10.44 -26.21
CA THR A 16 9.74 9.54 -26.22
C THR A 16 10.00 8.48 -25.14
N ARG A 17 9.38 8.63 -23.96
CA ARG A 17 9.34 7.55 -22.97
C ARG A 17 8.52 6.43 -23.59
N ALA A 18 9.04 5.21 -23.49
CA ALA A 18 8.24 4.00 -23.69
C ALA A 18 6.98 4.10 -22.83
N ALA A 19 5.81 3.87 -23.43
CA ALA A 19 4.55 3.83 -22.71
C ALA A 19 4.44 2.53 -21.91
N ASP A 20 3.62 2.55 -20.86
CA ASP A 20 3.18 1.35 -20.17
C ASP A 20 1.69 1.16 -20.44
N HIS A 21 1.37 0.05 -21.09
CA HIS A 21 0.02 -0.40 -21.37
C HIS A 21 -0.45 -1.28 -20.21
N THR A 22 -1.62 -0.98 -19.65
CA THR A 22 -2.20 -1.81 -18.59
C THR A 22 -3.19 -2.78 -19.21
N VAL A 23 -2.88 -4.08 -19.19
CA VAL A 23 -3.71 -5.10 -19.83
C VAL A 23 -4.47 -5.88 -18.76
N LEU A 24 -5.80 -5.99 -18.89
CA LEU A 24 -6.60 -6.75 -17.94
C LEU A 24 -6.16 -8.22 -17.85
N GLY A 25 -5.77 -8.62 -16.65
CA GLY A 25 -5.40 -9.99 -16.35
C GLY A 25 -6.57 -10.96 -16.52
N SER A 26 -6.27 -12.24 -16.68
CA SER A 26 -7.27 -13.32 -16.67
C SER A 26 -6.93 -14.36 -15.61
N LYS A 27 -5.65 -14.73 -15.53
CA LYS A 27 -5.18 -15.76 -14.60
C LYS A 27 -3.68 -15.67 -14.34
N LEU A 28 -3.30 -15.68 -13.07
CA LEU A 28 -1.94 -15.95 -12.60
C LEU A 28 -1.93 -17.27 -11.81
N VAL A 29 -0.90 -18.09 -12.01
CA VAL A 29 -0.64 -19.26 -11.17
C VAL A 29 0.86 -19.35 -10.91
N VAL A 30 1.25 -19.34 -9.63
CA VAL A 30 2.60 -19.64 -9.14
C VAL A 30 2.52 -20.96 -8.37
N LYS A 31 3.18 -22.00 -8.88
CA LYS A 31 3.27 -23.31 -8.23
C LYS A 31 4.67 -23.52 -7.68
N ASN A 32 4.76 -23.85 -6.40
CA ASN A 32 6.00 -24.16 -5.72
C ASN A 32 5.90 -25.54 -5.02
N PRO A 33 6.34 -26.62 -5.69
CA PRO A 33 6.42 -27.92 -5.06
C PRO A 33 7.65 -28.10 -4.15
N GLY A 34 8.50 -27.07 -4.00
CA GLY A 34 9.69 -27.07 -3.15
C GLY A 34 10.89 -26.44 -3.84
N ALA A 35 11.62 -27.24 -4.64
CA ALA A 35 12.88 -26.83 -5.25
C ALA A 35 12.67 -25.82 -6.42
N PRO A 36 13.57 -24.84 -6.61
CA PRO A 36 13.48 -23.83 -7.68
C PRO A 36 13.26 -24.40 -9.09
N GLU A 37 13.84 -25.55 -9.39
CA GLU A 37 13.80 -26.24 -10.69
C GLU A 37 12.45 -26.93 -10.94
N GLN A 38 11.63 -27.08 -9.91
CA GLN A 38 10.31 -27.72 -10.00
C GLN A 38 9.18 -26.69 -10.06
N ARG A 39 9.48 -25.41 -9.84
CA ARG A 39 8.50 -24.33 -9.82
C ARG A 39 7.94 -24.05 -11.21
N LYS A 40 6.73 -23.51 -11.25
CA LYS A 40 6.07 -23.16 -12.51
C LYS A 40 5.22 -21.90 -12.34
N ILE A 41 5.33 -21.00 -13.30
CA ILE A 41 4.48 -19.81 -13.36
C ILE A 41 3.73 -19.81 -14.69
N SER A 42 2.44 -19.48 -14.64
CA SER A 42 1.63 -19.27 -15.84
C SER A 42 0.80 -18.01 -15.71
N VAL A 43 0.88 -17.16 -16.72
CA VAL A 43 0.20 -15.87 -16.79
C VAL A 43 -0.69 -15.86 -18.03
N LYS A 44 -1.89 -15.32 -17.89
CA LYS A 44 -2.79 -15.00 -18.98
C LYS A 44 -3.40 -13.63 -18.73
N ALA A 45 -3.34 -12.75 -19.72
CA ALA A 45 -4.13 -11.53 -19.84
C ALA A 45 -5.01 -11.64 -21.09
N LYS A 46 -6.21 -11.09 -20.99
CA LYS A 46 -7.16 -11.03 -22.10
C LYS A 46 -8.10 -9.86 -21.88
N GLU A 47 -7.99 -8.88 -22.75
CA GLU A 47 -8.77 -7.66 -22.70
C GLU A 47 -9.52 -7.50 -24.02
N ALA A 48 -10.84 -7.33 -23.96
CA ALA A 48 -11.69 -7.20 -25.14
C ALA A 48 -12.09 -5.73 -25.32
N GLY A 49 -12.02 -5.22 -26.54
CA GLY A 49 -12.21 -3.80 -26.81
C GLY A 49 -10.99 -2.95 -26.43
N SER A 50 -9.81 -3.56 -26.36
CA SER A 50 -8.57 -2.90 -25.91
C SER A 50 -8.03 -1.93 -26.96
N ASP A 51 -7.71 -0.72 -26.51
CA ASP A 51 -7.05 0.31 -27.31
C ASP A 51 -5.53 0.10 -27.41
N ASP A 52 -4.96 -0.81 -26.61
CA ASP A 52 -3.51 -1.04 -26.54
C ASP A 52 -2.90 -1.41 -27.88
N ALA A 53 -1.79 -0.77 -28.25
CA ALA A 53 -1.04 -1.08 -29.45
C ALA A 53 0.20 -1.92 -29.10
N ILE A 54 0.67 -2.73 -30.05
CA ILE A 54 1.98 -3.37 -29.91
C ILE A 54 3.02 -2.42 -30.51
N VAL A 55 3.81 -1.76 -29.66
CA VAL A 55 4.87 -0.85 -30.06
C VAL A 55 6.23 -1.42 -29.63
N GLY A 56 7.12 -1.63 -30.60
CA GLY A 56 8.43 -2.24 -30.41
C GLY A 56 8.64 -3.47 -31.31
N ASP A 57 9.88 -3.94 -31.37
CA ASP A 57 10.26 -5.12 -32.14
C ASP A 57 11.20 -6.04 -31.34
N PRO A 58 10.65 -7.05 -30.64
CA PRO A 58 11.44 -8.01 -29.90
C PRO A 58 12.18 -9.00 -30.81
N VAL A 59 11.83 -9.13 -32.10
CA VAL A 59 12.62 -9.94 -33.04
C VAL A 59 13.95 -9.29 -33.33
N ALA A 60 14.01 -7.95 -33.32
CA ALA A 60 15.25 -7.20 -33.45
C ALA A 60 15.99 -7.04 -32.11
N ASN A 61 15.26 -6.64 -31.05
CA ASN A 61 15.89 -6.11 -29.83
C ASN A 61 15.71 -6.99 -28.59
N GLY A 62 14.90 -8.05 -28.68
CA GLY A 62 14.48 -8.84 -27.53
C GLY A 62 13.53 -8.09 -26.60
N ALA A 63 13.34 -8.65 -25.41
CA ALA A 63 12.45 -8.13 -24.38
C ALA A 63 12.90 -8.58 -22.99
N THR A 64 12.23 -8.08 -21.97
CA THR A 64 12.35 -8.59 -20.60
C THR A 64 10.98 -8.96 -20.05
N LEU A 65 10.95 -10.00 -19.22
CA LEU A 65 9.77 -10.39 -18.45
C LEU A 65 10.11 -10.23 -16.97
N THR A 66 9.36 -9.40 -16.26
CA THR A 66 9.47 -9.26 -14.81
C THR A 66 8.24 -9.82 -14.14
N ILE A 67 8.44 -10.69 -13.14
CA ILE A 67 7.38 -11.22 -12.28
C ILE A 67 7.61 -10.69 -10.88
N GLN A 68 6.61 -10.00 -10.33
CA GLN A 68 6.60 -9.41 -9.00
C GLN A 68 5.53 -10.11 -8.17
N ILE A 69 5.93 -10.65 -7.01
CA ILE A 69 5.02 -11.08 -5.95
C ILE A 69 5.30 -10.16 -4.76
N ASN A 70 4.33 -9.29 -4.43
CA ASN A 70 4.52 -8.20 -3.48
C ASN A 70 4.20 -8.70 -2.05
N ASN A 71 5.20 -8.76 -1.16
CA ASN A 71 5.02 -9.14 0.27
C ASN A 71 6.21 -8.78 1.19
N GLY A 72 6.52 -7.50 1.40
CA GLY A 72 7.51 -7.03 2.42
C GLY A 72 8.99 -7.31 2.12
N THR A 73 9.29 -8.35 1.35
CA THR A 73 10.49 -8.52 0.54
C THR A 73 9.98 -8.80 -0.87
N SER A 74 10.01 -7.80 -1.75
CA SER A 74 9.48 -7.92 -3.11
C SER A 74 10.24 -9.02 -3.87
N ASP A 75 9.67 -10.24 -3.93
CA ASP A 75 10.23 -11.33 -4.74
C ASP A 75 9.98 -10.98 -6.20
N THR A 76 10.95 -10.27 -6.75
CA THR A 76 10.97 -9.82 -8.14
C THR A 76 12.03 -10.62 -8.88
N GLN A 77 11.64 -11.25 -9.96
CA GLN A 77 12.59 -11.87 -10.88
C GLN A 77 12.37 -11.36 -12.29
N THR A 78 13.43 -10.86 -12.91
CA THR A 78 13.46 -10.42 -14.30
C THR A 78 14.20 -11.44 -15.13
N TYR A 79 13.61 -11.82 -16.27
CA TYR A 79 14.17 -12.73 -17.25
C TYR A 79 14.44 -11.99 -18.55
N ASN A 80 15.63 -12.20 -19.12
CA ASN A 80 15.95 -11.70 -20.45
C ASN A 80 15.37 -12.63 -21.53
N LEU A 81 14.72 -12.05 -22.54
CA LEU A 81 14.11 -12.76 -23.67
C LEU A 81 14.80 -12.30 -24.96
N PRO A 82 15.92 -12.92 -25.36
CA PRO A 82 16.75 -12.42 -26.45
C PRO A 82 16.06 -12.52 -27.81
N ALA A 83 16.46 -11.61 -28.70
CA ALA A 83 15.91 -11.40 -30.05
C ALA A 83 15.75 -12.69 -30.88
N GLY A 84 16.78 -13.55 -30.91
CA GLY A 84 16.82 -14.75 -31.76
C GLY A 84 15.77 -15.83 -31.46
N SER A 85 15.03 -15.71 -30.36
CA SER A 85 13.98 -16.66 -29.96
C SER A 85 12.56 -16.13 -30.20
N TRP A 86 12.43 -14.92 -30.76
CA TRP A 86 11.17 -14.29 -31.11
C TRP A 86 10.81 -14.49 -32.58
N THR A 87 9.52 -14.61 -32.86
CA THR A 87 8.93 -14.57 -34.21
C THR A 87 7.67 -13.72 -34.22
N GLY A 88 7.23 -13.30 -35.41
CA GLY A 88 5.99 -12.52 -35.59
C GLY A 88 6.26 -11.05 -35.91
N ASP A 89 5.21 -10.24 -35.81
CA ASP A 89 5.23 -8.80 -36.09
C ASP A 89 4.18 -8.06 -35.26
N ALA A 90 4.23 -6.73 -35.25
CA ALA A 90 3.29 -5.90 -34.48
C ALA A 90 1.82 -6.01 -34.95
N THR A 91 1.56 -6.52 -36.16
CA THR A 91 0.20 -6.64 -36.72
C THR A 91 -0.49 -7.92 -36.25
N THR A 92 0.26 -9.02 -36.22
CA THR A 92 -0.24 -10.36 -35.90
C THR A 92 0.08 -10.80 -34.48
N GLY A 93 1.05 -10.14 -33.84
CA GLY A 93 1.58 -10.45 -32.53
C GLY A 93 2.97 -11.09 -32.60
N PHE A 94 3.64 -11.11 -31.44
CA PHE A 94 4.95 -11.72 -31.26
C PHE A 94 4.88 -12.98 -30.40
N MET A 95 5.76 -13.94 -30.69
CA MET A 95 5.88 -15.19 -29.96
C MET A 95 7.34 -15.53 -29.68
N TYR A 96 7.67 -15.61 -28.39
CA TYR A 96 8.92 -16.14 -27.88
C TYR A 96 8.79 -17.63 -27.60
N LYS A 97 9.78 -18.42 -28.02
CA LYS A 97 9.88 -19.86 -27.69
C LYS A 97 11.30 -20.23 -27.31
N ASP A 98 11.44 -20.83 -26.13
CA ASP A 98 12.67 -21.48 -25.69
C ASP A 98 12.35 -22.84 -25.04
N PRO A 99 12.07 -23.87 -25.86
CA PRO A 99 11.63 -25.17 -25.34
C PRO A 99 12.74 -25.91 -24.57
N THR A 100 14.01 -25.54 -24.80
CA THR A 100 15.19 -26.17 -24.20
C THR A 100 15.70 -25.43 -22.97
N GLY A 101 15.29 -24.18 -22.76
CA GLY A 101 15.75 -23.35 -21.65
C GLY A 101 17.15 -22.78 -21.88
N ALA A 102 17.56 -22.59 -23.13
CA ALA A 102 18.89 -22.08 -23.47
C ALA A 102 19.15 -20.68 -22.90
N ASN A 103 18.09 -19.89 -22.73
CA ASN A 103 18.11 -18.51 -22.24
C ASN A 103 17.45 -18.39 -20.85
N GLY A 104 17.13 -19.50 -20.21
CA GLY A 104 16.53 -19.55 -18.87
C GLY A 104 15.10 -20.09 -18.83
N PRO A 105 14.35 -19.80 -17.76
CA PRO A 105 13.16 -20.56 -17.42
C PRO A 105 11.90 -20.21 -18.21
N VAL A 106 11.90 -19.10 -18.96
CA VAL A 106 10.74 -18.70 -19.76
C VAL A 106 10.66 -19.59 -20.99
N GLY A 107 9.69 -20.50 -21.02
CA GLY A 107 9.54 -21.41 -22.17
C GLY A 107 8.74 -20.79 -23.31
N VAL A 108 7.77 -19.93 -22.98
CA VAL A 108 6.89 -19.25 -23.93
C VAL A 108 6.49 -17.88 -23.38
N ALA A 109 6.54 -16.86 -24.24
CA ALA A 109 5.82 -15.60 -24.07
C ALA A 109 5.12 -15.26 -25.40
N GLU A 110 3.86 -14.89 -25.36
CA GLU A 110 3.05 -14.53 -26.52
C GLU A 110 2.35 -13.20 -26.23
N MET A 111 2.37 -12.30 -27.19
CA MET A 111 1.61 -11.04 -27.19
C MET A 111 0.89 -10.92 -28.52
N LYS A 112 -0.41 -10.65 -28.49
CA LYS A 112 -1.24 -10.63 -29.70
C LYS A 112 -2.40 -9.65 -29.57
N LYS A 113 -2.63 -8.87 -30.63
CA LYS A 113 -3.88 -8.12 -30.82
C LYS A 113 -4.61 -8.68 -32.04
N GLN A 114 -5.81 -9.21 -31.85
CA GLN A 114 -6.64 -9.70 -32.95
C GLN A 114 -8.11 -9.40 -32.69
N SER A 115 -8.78 -8.82 -33.68
CA SER A 115 -10.22 -8.52 -33.62
C SER A 115 -10.62 -7.72 -32.37
N GLY A 116 -9.83 -6.69 -32.01
CA GLY A 116 -10.06 -5.85 -30.83
C GLY A 116 -9.77 -6.54 -29.49
N VAL A 117 -9.17 -7.73 -29.48
CA VAL A 117 -8.79 -8.44 -28.26
C VAL A 117 -7.27 -8.44 -28.10
N PHE A 118 -6.79 -7.84 -27.01
CA PHE A 118 -5.38 -7.88 -26.62
C PHE A 118 -5.14 -9.08 -25.69
N GLN A 119 -4.09 -9.85 -25.94
CA GLN A 119 -3.78 -11.07 -25.19
C GLN A 119 -2.29 -11.16 -24.90
N ILE A 120 -1.98 -11.54 -23.66
CA ILE A 120 -0.63 -11.94 -23.26
C ILE A 120 -0.70 -13.32 -22.63
N LYS A 121 0.21 -14.21 -23.01
CA LYS A 121 0.39 -15.53 -22.36
C LYS A 121 1.85 -15.76 -22.05
N VAL A 122 2.15 -16.17 -20.82
CA VAL A 122 3.52 -16.47 -20.39
C VAL A 122 3.53 -17.80 -19.65
N VAL A 123 4.53 -18.64 -19.92
CA VAL A 123 4.79 -19.87 -19.19
C VAL A 123 6.26 -19.94 -18.81
N VAL A 124 6.52 -19.91 -17.50
CA VAL A 124 7.84 -20.08 -16.89
C VAL A 124 7.92 -21.45 -16.24
N LYS A 125 9.02 -22.18 -16.46
CA LYS A 125 9.21 -23.55 -15.99
C LYS A 125 10.60 -23.68 -15.34
N GLY A 126 10.62 -24.03 -14.07
CA GLY A 126 11.84 -24.30 -13.30
C GLY A 126 12.77 -25.32 -13.97
N LYS A 127 12.19 -26.28 -14.71
CA LYS A 127 12.98 -27.31 -15.40
C LYS A 127 13.82 -26.78 -16.56
N LEU A 128 13.57 -25.54 -16.99
CA LEU A 128 14.31 -24.84 -18.05
C LEU A 128 15.33 -23.83 -17.46
N GLY A 129 15.30 -23.61 -16.15
CA GLY A 129 16.14 -22.65 -15.43
C GLY A 129 15.56 -22.38 -14.05
N THR A 130 16.37 -21.99 -13.07
CA THR A 130 15.87 -21.80 -11.70
C THR A 130 14.89 -20.63 -11.60
N VAL A 131 13.81 -20.83 -10.86
CA VAL A 131 12.80 -19.79 -10.57
C VAL A 131 12.86 -19.47 -9.08
N SER A 132 13.24 -18.24 -8.72
CA SER A 132 13.33 -17.82 -7.31
C SER A 132 11.97 -17.45 -6.74
N VAL A 133 11.08 -16.91 -7.58
CA VAL A 133 9.72 -16.46 -7.19
C VAL A 133 8.91 -17.60 -6.57
N VAL A 134 8.33 -17.34 -5.40
CA VAL A 134 7.46 -18.26 -4.65
C VAL A 134 6.07 -17.65 -4.38
N PRO A 135 5.06 -18.46 -4.01
CA PRO A 135 3.79 -17.97 -3.48
C PRO A 135 3.97 -16.99 -2.29
N PRO A 136 3.14 -15.93 -2.16
CA PRO A 136 3.18 -15.00 -1.04
C PRO A 136 2.68 -15.65 0.26
N ASN A 137 3.20 -15.18 1.40
CA ASN A 137 2.83 -15.64 2.74
C ASN A 137 3.02 -14.51 3.79
N PRO A 138 1.98 -13.78 4.22
CA PRO A 138 0.63 -13.61 3.62
C PRO A 138 0.67 -12.75 2.33
N GLY A 139 -0.48 -12.39 1.75
CA GLY A 139 -0.57 -11.44 0.63
C GLY A 139 -1.27 -11.99 -0.63
N PHE A 140 -1.73 -11.06 -1.48
CA PHE A 140 -2.37 -11.35 -2.76
C PHE A 140 -1.97 -10.41 -3.91
N ASP A 141 -1.09 -9.43 -3.65
CA ASP A 141 -0.65 -8.49 -4.67
C ASP A 141 0.49 -9.06 -5.50
N SER A 142 0.36 -8.93 -6.81
CA SER A 142 1.32 -9.43 -7.78
C SER A 142 1.14 -8.73 -9.11
N CYS A 143 2.24 -8.62 -9.85
CA CYS A 143 2.25 -7.96 -11.14
C CYS A 143 3.21 -8.66 -12.10
N VAL A 144 2.88 -8.64 -13.38
CA VAL A 144 3.71 -9.18 -14.45
C VAL A 144 3.93 -8.12 -15.51
N LEU A 145 5.19 -7.77 -15.75
CA LEU A 145 5.58 -6.77 -16.73
C LEU A 145 6.30 -7.46 -17.90
N LEU A 146 5.79 -7.30 -19.12
CA LEU A 146 6.52 -7.65 -20.34
C LEU A 146 6.97 -6.34 -20.99
N ALA A 147 8.28 -6.12 -21.12
CA ALA A 147 8.83 -4.88 -21.71
C ALA A 147 9.63 -5.20 -22.97
N LEU A 148 9.25 -4.61 -24.10
CA LEU A 148 9.95 -4.78 -25.37
C LEU A 148 11.16 -3.84 -25.40
N THR A 149 12.35 -4.35 -25.71
CA THR A 149 13.57 -3.53 -25.70
C THR A 149 13.48 -2.45 -26.79
N GLY A 150 13.54 -1.18 -26.39
CA GLY A 150 13.39 -0.04 -27.30
C GLY A 150 11.94 0.20 -27.78
N GLY A 151 10.96 -0.46 -27.17
CA GLY A 151 9.53 -0.23 -27.38
C GLY A 151 8.79 -0.03 -26.06
N ASP A 152 7.50 -0.34 -26.07
CA ASP A 152 6.62 -0.16 -24.92
C ASP A 152 6.64 -1.36 -23.97
N SER A 153 6.00 -1.16 -22.82
CA SER A 153 5.83 -2.16 -21.77
C SER A 153 4.36 -2.46 -21.50
N TYR A 154 4.09 -3.65 -20.98
CA TYR A 154 2.74 -4.18 -20.81
C TYR A 154 2.61 -4.78 -19.42
N SER A 155 1.89 -4.08 -18.56
CA SER A 155 1.64 -4.41 -17.17
C SER A 155 0.36 -5.24 -17.01
N ILE A 156 0.46 -6.34 -16.27
CA ILE A 156 -0.68 -7.18 -15.91
C ILE A 156 -0.75 -7.25 -14.39
N ASN A 157 -1.65 -6.46 -13.81
CA ASN A 157 -1.88 -6.42 -12.38
C ASN A 157 -2.82 -7.56 -11.92
N PHE A 158 -2.49 -8.17 -10.79
CA PHE A 158 -3.26 -9.23 -10.14
C PHE A 158 -3.58 -8.89 -8.67
N ALA A 159 -3.67 -7.60 -8.33
CA ALA A 159 -4.10 -7.11 -7.01
C ALA A 159 -5.62 -7.24 -6.80
N SER A 160 -6.38 -7.76 -7.78
CA SER A 160 -7.82 -7.96 -7.68
C SER A 160 -8.24 -9.34 -8.18
N GLY A 161 -9.48 -9.73 -7.92
CA GLY A 161 -10.08 -10.98 -8.39
C GLY A 161 -10.15 -12.10 -7.35
N THR A 162 -10.44 -13.32 -7.81
CA THR A 162 -10.58 -14.48 -6.94
C THR A 162 -9.22 -15.13 -6.65
N VAL A 163 -8.80 -15.07 -5.39
CA VAL A 163 -7.53 -15.60 -4.90
C VAL A 163 -7.69 -17.03 -4.38
N THR A 164 -6.72 -17.88 -4.70
CA THR A 164 -6.50 -19.19 -4.06
C THR A 164 -5.05 -19.26 -3.64
N ASN A 165 -4.79 -19.07 -2.35
CA ASN A 165 -3.46 -19.17 -1.75
C ASN A 165 -3.40 -20.42 -0.85
N LYS A 166 -2.43 -21.31 -1.08
CA LYS A 166 -2.15 -22.49 -0.25
C LYS A 166 -0.75 -22.38 0.35
N ALA A 167 -0.54 -21.31 1.11
CA ALA A 167 0.74 -20.95 1.72
C ALA A 167 1.89 -21.05 0.70
N ALA A 168 3.02 -21.63 1.09
CA ALA A 168 4.21 -21.73 0.26
C ALA A 168 4.05 -22.58 -1.03
N THR A 169 2.92 -23.26 -1.27
CA THR A 169 2.82 -24.26 -2.35
C THR A 169 2.10 -23.79 -3.62
N LEU A 170 1.11 -22.92 -3.48
CA LEU A 170 0.30 -22.47 -4.61
C LEU A 170 -0.24 -21.07 -4.35
N PHE A 171 -0.05 -20.21 -5.32
CA PHE A 171 -0.74 -18.94 -5.41
C PHE A 171 -1.42 -18.82 -6.77
N LYS A 172 -2.70 -18.46 -6.76
CA LYS A 172 -3.50 -18.31 -7.97
C LYS A 172 -4.42 -17.12 -7.81
N VAL A 173 -4.42 -16.26 -8.82
CA VAL A 173 -5.41 -15.21 -9.00
C VAL A 173 -6.19 -15.51 -10.28
N SER A 174 -7.50 -15.35 -10.24
CA SER A 174 -8.38 -15.57 -11.39
C SER A 174 -9.47 -14.53 -11.47
N ARG A 175 -9.80 -14.11 -12.70
CA ARG A 175 -10.78 -13.04 -12.95
C ARG A 175 -10.44 -11.74 -12.18
N PRO A 176 -9.22 -11.18 -12.32
CA PRO A 176 -8.98 -9.84 -11.83
C PRO A 176 -9.98 -8.86 -12.47
N THR A 177 -10.35 -7.83 -11.73
CA THR A 177 -11.42 -6.88 -12.09
C THR A 177 -10.88 -5.48 -12.37
N GLN A 178 -9.60 -5.25 -12.13
CA GLN A 178 -8.94 -3.98 -12.31
C GLN A 178 -7.63 -4.16 -13.08
N GLU A 179 -7.32 -3.16 -13.89
CA GLU A 179 -6.02 -2.95 -14.51
C GLU A 179 -5.10 -2.15 -13.57
N GLY A 180 -3.80 -2.20 -13.84
CA GLY A 180 -2.82 -1.44 -13.07
C GLY A 180 -1.41 -1.62 -13.62
N THR A 181 -0.54 -0.66 -13.30
CA THR A 181 0.86 -0.69 -13.71
C THR A 181 1.70 -1.55 -12.76
N CYS A 182 2.67 -2.29 -13.31
CA CYS A 182 3.72 -2.98 -12.56
C CYS A 182 4.96 -2.11 -12.35
N ILE A 183 4.99 -0.94 -12.99
CA ILE A 183 6.09 0.00 -12.88
C ILE A 183 5.86 0.77 -11.60
N ALA A 184 6.68 0.47 -10.58
CA ALA A 184 6.71 1.29 -9.38
C ALA A 184 6.99 2.74 -9.80
N PRO A 185 6.20 3.73 -9.33
CA PRO A 185 6.48 5.12 -9.61
C PRO A 185 7.90 5.42 -9.14
N ASN A 186 8.70 6.06 -10.00
CA ASN A 186 10.01 6.53 -9.58
C ASN A 186 9.78 7.53 -8.45
N PRO A 187 10.25 7.28 -7.22
CA PRO A 187 10.01 8.17 -6.09
C PRO A 187 10.54 9.58 -6.34
N ASN A 188 11.56 9.74 -7.21
CA ASN A 188 12.09 11.04 -7.61
C ASN A 188 11.20 11.82 -8.60
N ASN A 189 10.18 11.17 -9.17
CA ASN A 189 9.28 11.75 -10.17
C ASN A 189 7.82 11.70 -9.70
N LEU A 190 7.57 11.50 -8.40
CA LEU A 190 6.23 11.68 -7.86
C LEU A 190 5.83 13.16 -8.04
N PRO A 191 4.61 13.45 -8.54
CA PRO A 191 4.15 14.83 -8.74
C PRO A 191 3.71 15.47 -7.42
N LEU A 192 4.53 15.32 -6.37
CA LEU A 192 4.26 15.77 -5.01
C LEU A 192 5.41 16.68 -4.57
N ASN A 193 5.08 17.91 -4.17
CA ASN A 193 6.06 18.84 -3.57
C ASN A 193 6.02 18.83 -2.05
N HIS A 194 4.87 18.48 -1.46
CA HIS A 194 4.66 18.51 -0.01
C HIS A 194 3.98 17.23 0.47
N ILE A 195 4.49 16.67 1.56
CA ILE A 195 3.84 15.60 2.33
C ILE A 195 3.47 16.18 3.69
N VAL A 196 2.16 16.28 3.96
CA VAL A 196 1.64 16.76 5.24
C VAL A 196 1.08 15.58 6.03
N VAL A 197 1.62 15.33 7.22
CA VAL A 197 1.22 14.20 8.06
C VAL A 197 0.38 14.69 9.24
N VAL A 198 -0.94 14.54 9.13
CA VAL A 198 -1.86 14.86 10.23
C VAL A 198 -1.98 13.65 11.16
N MET A 199 -1.25 13.69 12.27
CA MET A 199 -1.24 12.64 13.28
C MET A 199 -2.34 12.86 14.33
N GLN A 200 -3.35 11.99 14.33
CA GLN A 200 -4.48 12.03 15.26
C GLN A 200 -4.32 11.07 16.46
N GLU A 201 -5.24 11.15 17.42
CA GLU A 201 -5.30 10.38 18.67
C GLU A 201 -6.79 10.32 19.12
N ASN A 202 -7.36 9.29 19.77
CA ASN A 202 -7.02 7.86 19.94
C ASN A 202 -8.30 7.11 19.53
N ARG A 203 -8.43 6.77 18.25
CA ARG A 203 -9.66 6.17 17.72
C ARG A 203 -9.32 4.99 16.82
N SER A 204 -10.01 3.87 17.02
CA SER A 204 -9.91 2.72 16.12
C SER A 204 -10.62 3.02 14.80
N ALA A 205 -10.30 2.25 13.77
CA ALA A 205 -11.01 2.29 12.50
C ALA A 205 -12.51 2.06 12.72
N ASP A 206 -12.89 1.03 13.48
CA ASP A 206 -14.28 0.66 13.75
C ASP A 206 -15.05 1.77 14.49
N THR A 207 -14.37 2.55 15.35
CA THR A 207 -15.02 3.67 16.04
C THR A 207 -15.43 4.78 15.05
N TYR A 208 -14.62 5.05 14.03
CA TYR A 208 -14.84 6.15 13.08
C TYR A 208 -15.53 5.72 11.79
N LEU A 209 -15.21 4.54 11.27
CA LEU A 209 -15.44 4.13 9.89
C LEU A 209 -16.20 2.81 9.77
N ALA A 210 -16.78 2.27 10.85
CA ALA A 210 -17.50 0.99 10.80
C ALA A 210 -18.61 0.93 9.75
N GLN A 211 -19.24 2.07 9.46
CA GLN A 211 -20.31 2.18 8.47
C GLN A 211 -19.83 2.67 7.09
N LEU A 212 -18.53 2.89 6.88
CA LEU A 212 -18.02 3.44 5.62
C LEU A 212 -18.34 2.53 4.42
N SER A 213 -18.31 1.21 4.62
CA SER A 213 -18.67 0.22 3.59
C SER A 213 -20.10 0.38 3.08
N SER A 214 -21.05 0.68 3.98
CA SER A 214 -22.47 0.87 3.66
C SER A 214 -22.82 2.32 3.29
N GLN A 215 -21.97 3.29 3.67
CA GLN A 215 -22.22 4.74 3.54
C GLN A 215 -21.28 5.46 2.55
N GLY A 216 -20.63 4.73 1.64
CA GLY A 216 -20.07 5.32 0.43
C GLY A 216 -18.85 4.66 -0.19
N GLN A 217 -18.16 3.75 0.52
CA GLN A 217 -17.05 2.95 -0.05
C GLN A 217 -17.31 1.45 0.08
N PRO A 218 -18.10 0.82 -0.82
CA PRO A 218 -18.44 -0.61 -0.74
C PRO A 218 -17.25 -1.58 -0.78
N ALA A 219 -16.07 -1.10 -1.18
CA ALA A 219 -14.82 -1.88 -1.18
C ALA A 219 -14.11 -1.89 0.18
N TYR A 220 -14.47 -0.99 1.10
CA TYR A 220 -13.97 -0.99 2.47
C TYR A 220 -14.54 -2.20 3.22
N GLU A 221 -13.73 -2.86 4.04
CA GLU A 221 -14.15 -4.03 4.80
C GLU A 221 -15.34 -3.70 5.71
N ALA A 222 -16.37 -4.55 5.68
CA ALA A 222 -17.54 -4.37 6.53
C ALA A 222 -17.26 -4.92 7.93
N GLU A 223 -17.49 -4.11 8.95
CA GLU A 223 -17.20 -4.52 10.33
C GLU A 223 -18.13 -5.63 10.82
N PRO A 224 -17.61 -6.60 11.59
CA PRO A 224 -18.42 -7.67 12.15
C PRO A 224 -19.36 -7.14 13.24
N LEU A 225 -20.56 -7.72 13.32
CA LEU A 225 -21.53 -7.41 14.37
C LEU A 225 -21.38 -8.31 15.62
N THR A 226 -20.28 -9.06 15.71
CA THR A 226 -19.99 -9.94 16.84
C THR A 226 -19.76 -9.12 18.10
N GLY A 227 -20.43 -9.49 19.20
CA GLY A 227 -20.26 -8.82 20.49
C GLY A 227 -19.16 -9.40 21.35
N ASN A 228 -18.76 -8.65 22.37
CA ASN A 228 -17.86 -9.09 23.42
C ASN A 228 -18.65 -9.53 24.68
N PRO A 229 -18.19 -10.52 25.45
CA PRO A 229 -18.86 -10.95 26.68
C PRO A 229 -19.12 -9.80 27.66
N ASP A 230 -20.23 -9.85 28.41
CA ASP A 230 -20.47 -8.90 29.50
C ASP A 230 -19.67 -9.32 30.74
N PRO A 231 -18.69 -8.51 31.20
CA PRO A 231 -17.83 -8.88 32.31
C PRO A 231 -18.56 -8.86 33.67
N THR A 232 -19.77 -8.28 33.75
CA THR A 232 -20.56 -8.23 34.98
C THR A 232 -21.34 -9.53 35.23
N ASN A 233 -21.70 -10.23 34.16
CA ASN A 233 -22.38 -11.52 34.23
C ASN A 233 -22.22 -12.27 32.88
N PRO A 234 -21.44 -13.37 32.83
CA PRO A 234 -21.25 -14.15 31.61
C PRO A 234 -22.52 -14.79 31.03
N MET A 235 -23.63 -14.83 31.81
CA MET A 235 -24.93 -15.31 31.32
C MET A 235 -25.70 -14.24 30.54
N ASN A 236 -25.29 -12.97 30.61
CA ASN A 236 -25.91 -11.91 29.83
C ASN A 236 -25.55 -12.08 28.33
N PRO A 237 -26.40 -11.60 27.42
CA PRO A 237 -26.05 -11.53 26.01
C PRO A 237 -24.74 -10.72 25.80
N PRO A 238 -23.89 -11.10 24.83
CA PRO A 238 -22.74 -10.31 24.46
C PRO A 238 -23.12 -8.87 24.09
N ILE A 239 -22.26 -7.93 24.45
CA ILE A 239 -22.39 -6.52 24.10
C ILE A 239 -21.92 -6.36 22.65
N THR A 240 -22.87 -6.19 21.75
CA THR A 240 -22.61 -5.99 20.32
C THR A 240 -22.24 -4.54 20.01
N PRO A 241 -21.56 -4.28 18.87
CA PRO A 241 -21.32 -2.92 18.41
C PRO A 241 -22.60 -2.08 18.32
N PHE A 242 -22.55 -0.81 18.75
CA PHE A 242 -23.72 0.08 18.74
C PHE A 242 -23.37 1.52 18.38
N HIS A 243 -24.33 2.24 17.80
CA HIS A 243 -24.16 3.65 17.45
C HIS A 243 -24.11 4.52 18.70
N LYS A 244 -23.03 5.29 18.85
CA LYS A 244 -22.86 6.24 19.96
C LYS A 244 -23.66 7.50 19.69
N THR A 245 -24.40 7.95 20.70
CA THR A 245 -25.14 9.21 20.69
C THR A 245 -24.49 10.29 21.57
N THR A 246 -23.43 9.94 22.30
CA THR A 246 -22.68 10.83 23.18
C THR A 246 -21.34 11.17 22.58
N TYR A 247 -21.15 12.42 22.15
CA TYR A 247 -19.92 12.88 21.51
C TYR A 247 -18.78 13.22 22.50
N CYS A 248 -19.13 13.52 23.75
CA CYS A 248 -18.16 13.80 24.80
C CYS A 248 -17.83 12.52 25.56
N GLU A 249 -16.80 11.82 25.13
CA GLU A 249 -16.28 10.67 25.86
C GLU A 249 -15.66 11.13 27.20
N VAL A 250 -16.21 10.62 28.29
CA VAL A 250 -15.85 11.06 29.66
C VAL A 250 -14.68 10.28 30.26
N ALA A 251 -14.22 9.22 29.59
CA ALA A 251 -13.06 8.45 30.01
C ALA A 251 -12.31 7.92 28.78
N ASP A 252 -10.99 7.91 28.87
CA ASP A 252 -10.14 7.28 27.88
C ASP A 252 -10.26 5.76 27.97
N LEU A 253 -10.24 5.09 26.82
CA LEU A 253 -10.24 3.63 26.76
C LEU A 253 -8.82 3.12 27.02
N ASN A 254 -8.71 1.87 27.46
CA ASN A 254 -7.44 1.25 27.79
C ASN A 254 -6.63 0.96 26.53
N HIS A 255 -5.60 1.76 26.31
CA HIS A 255 -4.66 1.59 25.20
C HIS A 255 -3.24 1.24 25.71
N SER A 256 -3.15 0.73 26.94
CA SER A 256 -1.88 0.27 27.53
C SER A 256 -1.40 -1.03 26.89
N TRP A 257 -0.10 -1.32 26.94
CA TRP A 257 0.44 -2.61 26.45
C TRP A 257 -0.34 -3.80 27.02
N ASN A 258 -0.51 -3.87 28.34
CA ASN A 258 -1.23 -4.99 28.95
C ASN A 258 -2.72 -4.99 28.59
N GLY A 259 -3.34 -3.81 28.52
CA GLY A 259 -4.74 -3.64 28.15
C GLY A 259 -5.03 -4.13 26.75
N THR A 260 -4.33 -3.61 25.74
CA THR A 260 -4.56 -3.97 24.34
C THR A 260 -4.29 -5.45 24.07
N HIS A 261 -3.35 -6.07 24.78
CA HIS A 261 -3.14 -7.53 24.68
C HIS A 261 -4.27 -8.34 25.32
N ALA A 262 -4.87 -7.84 26.40
CA ALA A 262 -6.06 -8.44 26.99
C ALA A 262 -7.29 -8.25 26.09
N GLU A 263 -7.42 -7.12 25.40
CA GLU A 263 -8.50 -6.86 24.43
C GLU A 263 -8.44 -7.83 23.24
N VAL A 264 -7.23 -8.03 22.69
CA VAL A 264 -6.99 -8.93 21.55
C VAL A 264 -7.14 -10.41 21.93
N ASP A 265 -6.89 -10.76 23.20
CA ASP A 265 -6.95 -12.12 23.76
C ASP A 265 -6.40 -13.22 22.84
N GLY A 266 -5.12 -13.11 22.47
CA GLY A 266 -4.48 -14.10 21.60
C GLY A 266 -5.07 -14.21 20.18
N GLY A 267 -5.87 -13.22 19.76
CA GLY A 267 -6.56 -13.18 18.47
C GLY A 267 -8.04 -13.54 18.54
N ALA A 268 -8.60 -13.82 19.73
CA ALA A 268 -10.03 -14.05 19.91
C ALA A 268 -10.86 -12.75 19.78
N MET A 269 -10.25 -11.59 20.05
CA MET A 269 -10.87 -10.26 19.93
C MET A 269 -12.12 -10.08 20.79
N ASP A 270 -12.18 -10.73 21.96
CA ASP A 270 -13.33 -10.77 22.86
C ASP A 270 -13.05 -10.17 24.25
N GLY A 271 -11.91 -9.49 24.44
CA GLY A 271 -11.52 -8.91 25.73
C GLY A 271 -11.85 -7.43 25.92
N PHE A 272 -12.42 -6.74 24.93
CA PHE A 272 -12.59 -5.27 24.93
C PHE A 272 -13.45 -4.76 26.07
N THR A 273 -14.59 -5.40 26.33
CA THR A 273 -15.51 -5.02 27.42
C THR A 273 -14.85 -5.23 28.78
N ALA A 274 -14.19 -6.36 29.00
CA ALA A 274 -13.51 -6.67 30.26
C ALA A 274 -12.33 -5.73 30.54
N ALA A 275 -11.50 -5.43 29.52
CA ALA A 275 -10.32 -4.58 29.66
C ALA A 275 -10.65 -3.09 29.90
N ASN A 276 -11.87 -2.67 29.56
CA ASN A 276 -12.35 -1.29 29.69
C ASN A 276 -13.38 -1.09 30.81
N ALA A 277 -13.77 -2.16 31.51
CA ALA A 277 -14.69 -2.07 32.65
C ALA A 277 -14.08 -1.25 33.78
N ASN A 278 -14.85 -0.29 34.30
CA ASN A 278 -14.46 0.52 35.46
C ASN A 278 -15.68 0.98 36.27
N GLY A 279 -15.46 1.70 37.37
CA GLY A 279 -16.55 2.11 38.26
C GLY A 279 -17.64 2.96 37.60
N ALA A 280 -17.33 3.71 36.54
CA ALA A 280 -18.29 4.52 35.79
C ALA A 280 -18.93 3.77 34.60
N ASP A 281 -18.34 2.66 34.17
CA ASP A 281 -18.82 1.79 33.09
C ASP A 281 -18.49 0.33 33.45
N PRO A 282 -19.27 -0.30 34.35
CA PRO A 282 -18.93 -1.62 34.88
C PRO A 282 -18.93 -2.72 33.82
N THR A 283 -19.62 -2.50 32.70
CA THR A 283 -19.68 -3.43 31.57
C THR A 283 -18.57 -3.19 30.54
N GLY A 284 -17.85 -2.06 30.63
CA GLY A 284 -16.88 -1.62 29.61
C GLY A 284 -17.50 -1.39 28.24
N SER A 285 -18.82 -1.20 28.19
CA SER A 285 -19.60 -1.14 26.94
C SER A 285 -19.16 -0.02 26.01
N ARG A 286 -18.55 1.05 26.51
CA ARG A 286 -18.09 2.17 25.69
C ARG A 286 -17.08 1.76 24.61
N ALA A 287 -16.32 0.69 24.82
CA ALA A 287 -15.37 0.17 23.85
C ALA A 287 -16.05 -0.38 22.58
N MET A 288 -17.33 -0.76 22.67
CA MET A 288 -18.10 -1.33 21.56
C MET A 288 -18.85 -0.28 20.72
N GLY A 289 -18.73 1.00 21.03
CA GLY A 289 -19.53 2.02 20.34
C GLY A 289 -18.83 2.62 19.11
N TYR A 290 -19.59 2.88 18.04
CA TYR A 290 -19.11 3.50 16.80
C TYR A 290 -19.89 4.78 16.44
N TYR A 291 -19.34 5.57 15.53
CA TYR A 291 -19.99 6.71 14.88
C TYR A 291 -20.21 6.44 13.39
N ASP A 292 -21.14 7.19 12.78
CA ASP A 292 -21.41 7.10 11.35
C ASP A 292 -21.31 8.45 10.63
N GLN A 293 -21.69 8.49 9.35
CA GLN A 293 -21.65 9.73 8.55
C GLN A 293 -22.49 10.87 9.15
N THR A 294 -23.52 10.57 9.95
CA THR A 294 -24.35 11.59 10.58
C THR A 294 -23.62 12.33 11.69
N ASP A 295 -22.66 11.68 12.35
CA ASP A 295 -21.82 12.29 13.39
C ASP A 295 -20.48 12.81 12.86
N LEU A 296 -19.89 12.10 11.90
CA LEU A 296 -18.55 12.37 11.35
C LEU A 296 -18.60 12.70 9.83
N PRO A 297 -19.43 13.66 9.37
CA PRO A 297 -19.66 13.89 7.95
C PRO A 297 -18.39 14.30 7.20
N PHE A 298 -17.46 14.98 7.86
CA PHE A 298 -16.17 15.34 7.28
C PHE A 298 -15.34 14.10 6.90
N TYR A 299 -15.19 13.14 7.82
CA TYR A 299 -14.35 11.95 7.58
C TYR A 299 -14.97 11.03 6.54
N TYR A 300 -16.28 10.82 6.59
CA TYR A 300 -16.98 10.05 5.55
C TYR A 300 -16.88 10.73 4.19
N GLY A 301 -17.03 12.06 4.11
CA GLY A 301 -16.82 12.81 2.87
C GLY A 301 -15.38 12.69 2.33
N LEU A 302 -14.39 12.79 3.22
CA LEU A 302 -12.97 12.64 2.89
C LEU A 302 -12.67 11.26 2.31
N TYR A 303 -13.08 10.18 2.98
CA TYR A 303 -12.77 8.82 2.56
C TYR A 303 -13.69 8.29 1.45
N ASN A 304 -14.84 8.91 1.21
CA ASN A 304 -15.63 8.68 -0.01
C ASN A 304 -15.00 9.33 -1.25
N THR A 305 -14.13 10.32 -1.06
CA THR A 305 -13.51 11.08 -2.17
C THR A 305 -12.08 10.64 -2.47
N PHE A 306 -11.30 10.35 -1.42
CA PHE A 306 -9.87 10.05 -1.52
C PHE A 306 -9.58 8.61 -1.08
N ALA A 307 -8.35 8.16 -1.36
CA ALA A 307 -7.90 6.84 -0.97
C ALA A 307 -7.93 6.65 0.56
N THR A 308 -8.29 5.44 0.99
CA THR A 308 -8.22 4.99 2.38
C THR A 308 -7.68 3.56 2.42
N GLY A 309 -7.22 3.11 3.59
CA GLY A 309 -6.75 1.75 3.81
C GLY A 309 -7.54 1.07 4.93
N ASP A 310 -8.17 -0.07 4.62
CA ASP A 310 -8.90 -0.93 5.56
C ASP A 310 -7.98 -1.92 6.30
N ARG A 311 -6.67 -1.88 6.02
CA ARG A 311 -5.62 -2.75 6.61
C ARG A 311 -4.41 -1.95 7.08
N TYR A 312 -4.66 -0.79 7.68
CA TYR A 312 -3.64 0.05 8.30
C TYR A 312 -3.68 -0.10 9.82
N PHE A 313 -2.67 -0.78 10.37
CA PHE A 313 -2.60 -1.12 11.79
C PHE A 313 -1.56 -0.28 12.53
N SER A 314 -1.77 -0.05 13.82
CA SER A 314 -0.71 0.43 14.71
C SER A 314 0.49 -0.53 14.65
N SER A 315 1.70 0.00 14.61
CA SER A 315 2.91 -0.82 14.50
C SER A 315 3.15 -1.72 15.72
N ALA A 316 2.60 -1.36 16.88
CA ALA A 316 2.60 -2.20 18.08
C ALA A 316 1.30 -2.04 18.89
N LEU A 317 0.86 -3.12 19.53
CA LEU A 317 -0.27 -3.14 20.47
C LEU A 317 0.15 -2.46 21.80
N THR A 318 0.13 -1.13 21.79
CA THR A 318 0.63 -0.31 22.89
C THR A 318 0.15 1.13 22.77
N GLN A 319 0.64 1.98 23.67
CA GLN A 319 0.21 3.36 23.86
C GLN A 319 0.67 4.29 22.72
N THR A 320 0.25 5.54 22.85
CA THR A 320 0.54 6.64 21.92
C THR A 320 2.02 6.78 21.60
N PHE A 321 2.91 6.94 22.59
CA PHE A 321 4.28 7.36 22.30
C PHE A 321 5.10 6.30 21.55
N PRO A 322 5.07 4.99 21.93
CA PRO A 322 5.76 3.99 21.14
C PRO A 322 5.27 3.90 19.69
N ASN A 323 3.96 4.04 19.44
CA ASN A 323 3.43 4.05 18.07
C ASN A 323 3.84 5.32 17.28
N ARG A 324 3.94 6.48 17.95
CA ARG A 324 4.50 7.69 17.31
C ARG A 324 6.00 7.55 17.04
N LEU A 325 6.77 6.83 17.88
CA LEU A 325 8.16 6.47 17.59
C LEU A 325 8.26 5.59 16.34
N TYR A 326 7.36 4.61 16.17
CA TYR A 326 7.32 3.82 14.92
C TYR A 326 7.09 4.68 13.68
N LEU A 327 6.18 5.67 13.74
CA LEU A 327 6.00 6.58 12.62
C LEU A 327 7.28 7.39 12.30
N LEU A 328 7.97 7.86 13.34
CA LEU A 328 9.09 8.79 13.18
C LEU A 328 10.46 8.10 12.99
N ALA A 329 10.61 6.83 13.38
CA ALA A 329 11.89 6.12 13.37
C ALA A 329 11.79 4.64 12.96
N GLY A 330 10.60 4.13 12.63
CA GLY A 330 10.39 2.73 12.25
C GLY A 330 10.57 1.72 13.40
N THR A 331 10.74 2.19 14.65
CA THR A 331 10.91 1.36 15.85
C THR A 331 10.52 2.13 17.10
N SER A 332 10.05 1.43 18.13
CA SER A 332 9.90 2.01 19.48
C SER A 332 11.15 1.85 20.35
N PHE A 333 12.23 1.28 19.82
CA PHE A 333 13.45 0.94 20.59
C PHE A 333 13.19 0.03 21.81
N GLY A 334 12.12 -0.78 21.73
CA GLY A 334 11.70 -1.67 22.82
C GLY A 334 10.85 -0.98 23.90
N HIS A 335 10.51 0.30 23.73
CA HIS A 335 9.60 0.99 24.64
C HIS A 335 8.16 0.54 24.39
N ILE A 336 7.43 0.33 25.50
CA ILE A 336 6.03 -0.14 25.52
C ILE A 336 5.11 0.80 26.31
N ARG A 337 5.63 1.97 26.73
CA ARG A 337 4.91 2.94 27.55
C ARG A 337 5.11 4.37 27.05
N ASN A 338 4.23 5.25 27.49
CA ASN A 338 4.34 6.71 27.29
C ASN A 338 5.41 7.31 28.22
N ASP A 339 6.66 6.88 28.06
CA ASP A 339 7.79 7.40 28.84
C ASP A 339 8.39 8.64 28.17
N SER A 340 9.19 9.44 28.89
CA SER A 340 9.92 10.56 28.27
C SER A 340 11.21 10.04 27.63
N PHE A 341 11.46 10.40 26.36
CA PHE A 341 12.62 9.89 25.65
C PHE A 341 13.61 11.00 25.24
N GLY A 342 14.90 10.78 25.49
CA GLY A 342 15.98 11.65 25.04
C GLY A 342 16.80 10.96 23.96
N LEU A 343 16.16 10.33 22.98
CA LEU A 343 16.84 9.42 22.06
C LEU A 343 17.86 10.18 21.21
N THR A 344 19.06 9.61 21.13
CA THR A 344 20.13 10.04 20.21
C THR A 344 20.16 9.22 18.93
N SER A 345 19.35 8.15 18.85
CA SER A 345 19.14 7.34 17.66
C SER A 345 18.60 8.19 16.50
N ALA A 346 18.98 7.81 15.28
CA ALA A 346 18.48 8.47 14.08
C ALA A 346 16.96 8.26 13.92
N SER A 347 16.30 9.30 13.45
CA SER A 347 14.89 9.34 13.07
C SER A 347 14.76 9.83 11.62
N ILE A 348 13.53 9.90 11.11
CA ILE A 348 13.25 10.49 9.80
C ILE A 348 13.83 11.90 9.66
N PHE A 349 13.84 12.70 10.73
CA PHE A 349 14.35 14.08 10.70
C PHE A 349 15.86 14.15 10.39
N ASN A 350 16.65 13.16 10.82
CA ASN A 350 18.06 13.06 10.46
C ASN A 350 18.23 12.82 8.96
N LEU A 351 17.37 11.95 8.39
CA LEU A 351 17.40 11.63 6.96
C LEU A 351 16.94 12.82 6.12
N LEU A 352 15.90 13.54 6.55
CA LEU A 352 15.42 14.74 5.86
C LEU A 352 16.53 15.79 5.73
N ASP A 353 17.23 16.12 6.83
CA ASP A 353 18.38 17.03 6.79
C ASP A 353 19.53 16.47 5.94
N GLN A 354 19.84 15.17 6.06
CA GLN A 354 20.90 14.52 5.26
C GLN A 354 20.66 14.67 3.74
N PHE A 355 19.40 14.59 3.31
CA PHE A 355 19.01 14.71 1.91
C PHE A 355 18.56 16.13 1.52
N SER A 356 18.75 17.12 2.40
CA SER A 356 18.34 18.51 2.16
C SER A 356 16.84 18.68 1.86
N VAL A 357 16.01 17.82 2.44
CA VAL A 357 14.55 17.91 2.39
C VAL A 357 14.09 18.78 3.54
N THR A 358 13.39 19.88 3.22
CA THR A 358 12.93 20.82 4.25
C THR A 358 11.81 20.21 5.07
N TRP A 359 11.83 20.42 6.39
CA TRP A 359 10.81 19.88 7.27
C TRP A 359 10.48 20.82 8.42
N ARG A 360 9.23 20.77 8.88
CA ARG A 360 8.76 21.46 10.09
C ARG A 360 7.77 20.56 10.83
N ILE A 361 7.63 20.79 12.13
CA ILE A 361 6.59 20.21 12.98
C ILE A 361 5.67 21.36 13.41
N TYR A 362 4.40 21.25 13.08
CA TYR A 362 3.38 22.20 13.54
C TYR A 362 2.56 21.57 14.67
N ALA A 363 2.65 22.14 15.86
CA ALA A 363 1.97 21.60 17.05
C ALA A 363 0.93 22.57 17.59
N ALA A 364 -0.27 22.05 17.86
CA ALA A 364 -1.30 22.77 18.62
C ALA A 364 -1.06 22.68 20.14
N GLN A 365 -0.44 21.59 20.59
CA GLN A 365 -0.15 21.32 22.00
C GLN A 365 1.33 20.93 22.17
N ALA A 366 1.64 19.64 22.01
CA ALA A 366 3.00 19.10 22.16
C ALA A 366 3.62 18.76 20.81
N ALA A 367 4.87 19.19 20.60
CA ALA A 367 5.69 18.75 19.48
C ALA A 367 6.40 17.44 19.84
N TYR A 368 5.74 16.30 19.65
CA TYR A 368 6.25 15.01 20.11
C TYR A 368 7.66 14.66 19.59
N GLY A 369 8.05 15.16 18.41
CA GLY A 369 9.43 15.04 17.94
C GLY A 369 10.47 15.58 18.94
N THR A 370 10.22 16.71 19.61
CA THR A 370 11.13 17.28 20.63
C THR A 370 11.13 16.48 21.93
N LEU A 371 10.02 15.79 22.23
CA LEU A 371 9.88 14.92 23.40
C LEU A 371 10.57 13.57 23.22
N PHE A 372 10.89 13.19 21.98
CA PHE A 372 11.39 11.86 21.65
C PHE A 372 12.86 11.87 21.23
N PHE A 373 13.24 12.84 20.40
CA PHE A 373 14.55 12.88 19.75
C PHE A 373 15.32 14.14 20.15
N LYS A 374 16.51 13.96 20.71
CA LYS A 374 17.42 15.06 21.02
C LYS A 374 17.73 15.90 19.79
N TYR A 375 17.87 15.26 18.62
CA TYR A 375 18.12 15.93 17.35
C TYR A 375 17.08 17.02 17.00
N VAL A 376 15.81 16.73 17.25
CA VAL A 376 14.68 17.65 17.01
C VAL A 376 14.61 18.71 18.11
N SER A 377 14.80 18.29 19.37
CA SER A 377 14.83 19.21 20.52
C SER A 377 15.87 20.33 20.35
N ASP A 378 17.09 19.96 19.95
CA ASP A 378 18.21 20.89 19.69
C ASP A 378 17.94 21.83 18.50
N ARG A 379 16.94 21.53 17.66
CA ARG A 379 16.54 22.27 16.44
C ARG A 379 15.17 22.93 16.54
N SER A 380 14.54 22.86 17.71
CA SER A 380 13.15 23.30 17.91
C SER A 380 12.91 24.76 17.47
N ALA A 381 13.87 25.65 17.70
CA ALA A 381 13.77 27.06 17.34
C ALA A 381 13.59 27.32 15.83
N THR A 382 14.02 26.40 14.95
CA THR A 382 13.94 26.57 13.48
C THR A 382 13.02 25.57 12.79
N HIS A 383 12.56 24.53 13.50
CA HIS A 383 11.74 23.47 12.90
C HIS A 383 10.41 23.22 13.62
N VAL A 384 10.16 23.80 14.79
CA VAL A 384 8.94 23.57 15.55
C VAL A 384 8.15 24.86 15.65
N PHE A 385 6.92 24.84 15.15
CA PHE A 385 6.07 26.01 15.05
C PHE A 385 4.64 25.72 15.54
N THR A 386 3.87 26.77 15.74
CA THR A 386 2.45 26.66 16.11
C THR A 386 1.60 26.32 14.88
N THR A 387 0.39 25.82 15.10
CA THR A 387 -0.59 25.63 14.02
C THR A 387 -0.96 26.95 13.31
N ALA A 388 -0.86 28.10 13.99
CA ALA A 388 -1.07 29.40 13.33
C ALA A 388 0.01 29.67 12.24
N GLN A 389 1.25 29.27 12.50
CA GLN A 389 2.33 29.39 11.51
C GLN A 389 2.11 28.48 10.30
N TYR A 390 1.56 27.27 10.49
CA TYR A 390 1.18 26.39 9.38
C TYR A 390 0.27 27.10 8.37
N TYR A 391 -0.78 27.78 8.85
CA TYR A 391 -1.70 28.51 7.97
C TYR A 391 -1.04 29.72 7.30
N ALA A 392 -0.10 30.38 7.99
CA ALA A 392 0.67 31.47 7.41
C ALA A 392 1.59 30.97 6.28
N ASP A 393 2.30 29.86 6.49
CA ASP A 393 3.17 29.24 5.48
C ASP A 393 2.37 28.71 4.29
N LEU A 394 1.21 28.11 4.54
CA LEU A 394 0.28 27.68 3.50
C LEU A 394 -0.19 28.87 2.63
N THR A 395 -0.55 29.99 3.26
CA THR A 395 -1.00 31.21 2.56
C THR A 395 0.13 31.84 1.75
N ALA A 396 1.37 31.80 2.27
CA ALA A 396 2.54 32.37 1.62
C ALA A 396 3.12 31.46 0.52
N GLY A 397 2.67 30.21 0.40
CA GLY A 397 3.26 29.23 -0.52
C GLY A 397 4.66 28.77 -0.09
N THR A 398 4.92 28.76 1.21
CA THR A 398 6.24 28.45 1.81
C THR A 398 6.20 27.23 2.73
N LEU A 399 5.28 26.28 2.48
CA LEU A 399 5.27 25.02 3.20
C LEU A 399 6.59 24.26 3.00
N PRO A 400 7.08 23.54 4.02
CA PRO A 400 8.22 22.64 3.85
C PRO A 400 7.85 21.43 2.98
N ASP A 401 8.84 20.72 2.47
CA ASP A 401 8.63 19.48 1.73
C ASP A 401 7.92 18.42 2.59
N VAL A 402 8.20 18.38 3.91
CA VAL A 402 7.53 17.51 4.89
C VAL A 402 7.03 18.29 6.11
N ALA A 403 5.75 18.16 6.44
CA ALA A 403 5.08 18.90 7.53
C ALA A 403 4.35 17.99 8.52
#